data_AF-A0A2J0N254-F1
#
_entry.id   AF-A0A2J0N254-F1
#
_cell.length_a   1.000
_cell.length_b   1.000
_cell.length_c   1.000
_cell.angle_alpha   90.00
_cell.angle_beta   90.00
_cell.angle_gamma   90.00
#
_symmetry.space_group_name_H-M   'P 1'
#
loop_
_entity.id
_entity.type
_entity.pdbx_description
1 polymer ?
#
loop_
_entity_poly.entity_id
_entity_poly.type
_entity_poly.pdbx_seq_one_letter_code
_entity_poly.pdbx_strand_id
1 'polypeptide(L)'
;MNKKLLKQIILAFLFFLFLNLSFFYLKALLFKEGNFILPFILFLVFLLLGATFFIFLVFSKASLKLQIPFDFLIFGSTLFWFGTNVYMIVAGLILTLFLFFSQIVLRKEEKNLLKFSFSRLSHKTYEVLLTGVAILIAVLLFLSPKLLGGKINLPRPLFDLFWPTTERFLSSQTPGFSGDMTVDQFLILQMSRENVDKMLEQYLKTKSPEQPSGPLLPFQGQIEIEFYKELQKQLEETKKQIPKEVLQKGREELAKTFQIDKTLKGNEKMKDIFYEVVTVMIAKNVKSWEKLGTIGLILIFFMLIKTVSIFFNYILLLISWLIFKIFFATKFFKLVTIKVDKEELTI
;
A
#
# COMPACT_ATOMS: atom_id res chain seq x y z
N MET A 1 15.69 37.77 -26.86
CA MET A 1 15.85 36.64 -25.92
C MET A 1 16.65 35.52 -26.58
N ASN A 2 17.65 34.93 -25.91
CA ASN A 2 18.45 33.83 -26.45
C ASN A 2 17.54 32.63 -26.79
N LYS A 3 17.58 32.11 -28.03
CA LYS A 3 16.76 30.97 -28.49
C LYS A 3 16.91 29.74 -27.57
N LYS A 4 18.08 29.54 -26.97
CA LYS A 4 18.33 28.47 -25.98
C LYS A 4 17.51 28.67 -24.71
N LEU A 5 17.52 29.90 -24.17
CA LEU A 5 16.77 30.23 -22.95
C LEU A 5 15.26 30.09 -23.18
N LEU A 6 14.76 30.51 -24.34
CA LEU A 6 13.35 30.33 -24.72
C LEU A 6 12.94 28.85 -24.69
N LYS A 7 13.74 27.96 -25.29
CA LYS A 7 13.50 26.50 -25.26
C LYS A 7 13.46 25.95 -23.83
N GLN A 8 14.37 26.42 -22.97
CA GLN A 8 14.43 26.02 -21.56
C GLN A 8 13.18 26.47 -20.79
N ILE A 9 12.73 27.70 -20.99
CA ILE A 9 11.51 28.24 -20.38
C ILE A 9 10.29 27.43 -20.84
N ILE A 10 10.17 27.11 -22.12
CA ILE A 10 9.08 26.30 -22.65
C ILE A 10 9.07 24.90 -22.01
N LEU A 11 10.22 24.24 -21.92
CA LEU A 11 10.32 22.92 -21.29
C LEU A 11 9.97 22.96 -19.80
N ALA A 12 10.44 23.99 -19.08
CA ALA A 12 10.14 24.17 -17.67
C ALA A 12 8.65 24.47 -17.43
N PHE A 13 8.04 25.29 -18.28
CA PHE A 13 6.61 25.55 -18.25
C PHE A 13 5.79 24.29 -18.52
N LEU A 14 6.13 23.51 -19.55
CA LEU A 14 5.45 22.25 -19.86
C LEU A 14 5.58 21.24 -18.72
N PHE A 15 6.79 21.10 -18.16
CA PHE A 15 7.01 20.26 -16.98
C PHE A 15 6.10 20.69 -15.81
N PHE A 16 6.11 21.97 -15.46
CA PHE A 16 5.29 22.51 -14.38
C PHE A 16 3.79 22.29 -14.63
N LEU A 17 3.31 22.55 -15.85
CA LEU A 17 1.92 22.37 -16.26
C LEU A 17 1.48 20.91 -16.11
N PHE A 18 2.22 19.97 -16.69
CA PHE A 18 1.86 18.55 -16.63
C PHE A 18 1.97 17.99 -15.21
N LEU A 19 2.93 18.44 -14.42
CA LEU A 19 3.02 18.04 -13.00
C LEU A 19 1.83 18.60 -12.19
N ASN A 20 1.39 19.83 -12.44
CA ASN A 20 0.20 20.40 -11.79
C ASN A 20 -1.08 19.65 -12.17
N LEU A 21 -1.25 19.30 -13.45
CA LEU A 21 -2.36 18.46 -13.89
C LEU A 21 -2.32 17.09 -13.22
N SER A 22 -1.14 16.48 -13.12
CA SER A 22 -0.94 15.25 -12.36
C SER A 22 -1.38 15.41 -10.89
N PHE A 23 -1.00 16.49 -10.21
CA PHE A 23 -1.43 16.76 -8.84
C PHE A 23 -2.94 16.99 -8.71
N PHE A 24 -3.57 17.68 -9.66
CA PHE A 24 -5.03 17.85 -9.70
C PHE A 24 -5.74 16.50 -9.75
N TYR A 25 -5.33 15.60 -10.66
CA TYR A 25 -5.95 14.28 -10.79
C TYR A 25 -5.61 13.36 -9.63
N LEU A 26 -4.41 13.47 -9.05
CA LEU A 26 -4.05 12.76 -7.81
C LEU A 26 -4.92 13.20 -6.64
N LYS A 27 -5.17 14.51 -6.50
CA LYS A 27 -6.10 15.03 -5.50
C LYS A 27 -7.52 14.52 -5.73
N ALA A 28 -7.99 14.53 -6.97
CA ALA A 28 -9.30 13.99 -7.32
C ALA A 28 -9.40 12.49 -6.98
N LEU A 29 -8.36 11.71 -7.28
CA LEU A 29 -8.28 10.28 -6.99
C LEU A 29 -8.37 9.98 -5.48
N LEU A 30 -7.63 10.75 -4.68
CA LEU A 30 -7.44 10.48 -3.25
C LEU A 30 -8.49 11.12 -2.34
N PHE A 31 -9.07 12.25 -2.74
CA PHE A 31 -9.92 13.06 -1.86
C PHE A 31 -11.36 13.28 -2.36
N LYS A 32 -11.68 12.96 -3.63
CA LYS A 32 -13.06 13.03 -4.12
C LYS A 32 -13.73 11.65 -4.11
N GLU A 33 -15.00 11.64 -3.73
CA GLU A 33 -15.90 10.49 -3.90
C GLU A 33 -16.31 10.37 -5.37
N GLY A 34 -16.35 9.14 -5.90
CA GLY A 34 -16.71 8.87 -7.30
C GLY A 34 -15.82 7.83 -7.99
N ASN A 35 -15.99 7.72 -9.31
CA ASN A 35 -15.24 6.79 -10.17
C ASN A 35 -13.73 7.10 -10.12
N PHE A 36 -12.95 6.14 -9.64
CA PHE A 36 -11.50 6.28 -9.48
C PHE A 36 -10.70 6.00 -10.75
N ILE A 37 -11.28 5.32 -11.74
CA ILE A 37 -10.54 4.80 -12.90
C ILE A 37 -10.03 5.94 -13.79
N LEU A 38 -10.91 6.87 -14.17
CA LEU A 38 -10.53 7.97 -15.06
C LEU A 38 -9.49 8.93 -14.41
N PRO A 39 -9.68 9.41 -13.15
CA PRO A 39 -8.64 10.19 -12.48
C PRO A 39 -7.31 9.47 -12.36
N PHE A 40 -7.33 8.15 -12.11
CA PHE A 40 -6.10 7.35 -12.05
C PHE A 40 -5.38 7.31 -13.40
N ILE A 41 -6.08 7.01 -14.50
CA ILE A 41 -5.48 7.00 -15.84
C ILE A 41 -4.90 8.38 -16.19
N LEU A 42 -5.66 9.45 -15.96
CA LEU A 42 -5.21 10.82 -16.26
C LEU A 42 -4.00 11.22 -15.40
N PHE A 43 -4.01 10.89 -14.10
CA PHE A 43 -2.85 11.07 -13.22
C PHE A 43 -1.61 10.39 -13.80
N LEU A 44 -1.69 9.13 -14.20
CA LEU A 44 -0.56 8.40 -14.77
C LEU A 44 -0.06 9.04 -16.07
N VAL A 45 -0.97 9.39 -16.99
CA VAL A 45 -0.60 10.03 -18.27
C VAL A 45 0.13 11.35 -18.03
N PHE A 46 -0.40 12.21 -17.17
CA PHE A 46 0.22 13.51 -16.91
C PHE A 46 1.52 13.41 -16.11
N LEU A 47 1.64 12.44 -15.20
CA LEU A 47 2.89 12.14 -14.52
C LEU A 47 3.98 11.70 -15.50
N LEU A 48 3.63 10.81 -16.44
CA LEU A 48 4.55 10.32 -17.47
C LEU A 48 5.06 11.45 -18.38
N LEU A 49 4.15 12.33 -18.80
CA LEU A 49 4.50 13.52 -19.59
C LEU A 49 5.37 14.49 -18.79
N GLY A 50 4.99 14.81 -17.55
CA GLY A 50 5.76 15.68 -16.66
C GLY A 50 7.19 15.19 -16.45
N ALA A 51 7.36 13.91 -16.12
CA ALA A 51 8.68 13.29 -15.96
C ALA A 51 9.50 13.33 -17.26
N THR A 52 8.86 13.16 -18.41
CA THR A 52 9.53 13.27 -19.72
C THR A 52 10.06 14.70 -19.97
N PHE A 53 9.22 15.72 -19.76
CA PHE A 53 9.64 17.12 -19.93
C PHE A 53 10.70 17.54 -18.92
N PHE A 54 10.64 17.02 -17.68
CA PHE A 54 11.69 17.22 -16.70
C PHE A 54 13.04 16.76 -17.23
N ILE A 55 13.14 15.54 -17.77
CA ILE A 55 14.41 15.04 -18.29
C ILE A 55 14.92 15.86 -19.47
N PHE A 56 14.05 16.30 -20.37
CA PHE A 56 14.46 17.21 -21.45
C PHE A 56 14.92 18.57 -20.93
N LEU A 57 14.27 19.10 -19.89
CA LEU A 57 14.71 20.32 -19.22
C LEU A 57 16.13 20.13 -18.66
N VAL A 58 16.43 19.01 -18.01
CA VAL A 58 17.79 18.75 -17.49
C VAL A 58 18.78 18.57 -18.65
N PHE A 59 18.44 17.81 -19.70
CA PHE A 59 19.29 17.63 -20.90
C PHE A 59 19.59 18.93 -21.65
N SER A 60 18.68 19.91 -21.60
CA SER A 60 18.91 21.22 -22.21
C SER A 60 20.03 22.03 -21.53
N LYS A 61 20.64 21.50 -20.46
CA LYS A 61 21.64 22.15 -19.61
C LYS A 61 21.11 23.49 -19.11
N ALA A 62 19.87 23.48 -18.60
CA ALA A 62 19.32 24.62 -17.88
C ALA A 62 20.28 25.02 -16.76
N SER A 63 20.51 26.33 -16.59
CA SER A 63 21.38 26.81 -15.51
C SER A 63 20.75 26.42 -14.17
N LEU A 64 21.57 26.14 -13.15
CA LEU A 64 21.04 25.88 -11.79
C LEU A 64 20.21 27.07 -11.29
N LYS A 65 20.56 28.29 -11.72
CA LYS A 65 19.81 29.52 -11.45
C LYS A 65 18.37 29.48 -11.98
N LEU A 66 18.11 28.77 -13.08
CA LEU A 66 16.75 28.58 -13.60
C LEU A 66 16.06 27.41 -12.90
N GLN A 67 16.76 26.30 -12.66
CA GLN A 67 16.16 25.09 -12.11
C GLN A 67 15.73 25.22 -10.66
N ILE A 68 16.55 25.84 -9.79
CA ILE A 68 16.25 25.97 -8.36
C ILE A 68 14.91 26.71 -8.12
N PRO A 69 14.63 27.88 -8.72
CA PRO A 69 13.32 28.52 -8.60
C PRO A 69 12.16 27.64 -9.08
N PHE A 70 12.35 26.85 -10.14
CA PHE A 70 11.33 25.92 -10.62
C PHE A 70 11.08 24.76 -9.66
N ASP A 71 12.12 24.22 -9.03
CA ASP A 71 11.98 23.18 -8.00
C ASP A 71 11.19 23.74 -6.79
N PHE A 72 11.46 24.98 -6.36
CA PHE A 72 10.66 25.66 -5.33
C PHE A 72 9.23 26.01 -5.78
N LEU A 73 9.02 26.27 -7.07
CA LEU A 73 7.67 26.47 -7.61
C LEU A 73 6.86 25.17 -7.52
N ILE A 74 7.50 24.02 -7.73
CA ILE A 74 6.88 22.69 -7.57
C ILE A 74 6.58 22.41 -6.10
N PHE A 75 7.46 22.80 -5.18
CA PHE A 75 7.18 22.76 -3.75
C PHE A 75 5.92 23.55 -3.40
N GLY A 76 5.86 24.82 -3.81
CA GLY A 76 4.69 25.68 -3.58
C GLY A 76 3.41 25.11 -4.20
N SER A 77 3.50 24.56 -5.42
CA SER A 77 2.41 23.85 -6.07
C SER A 77 1.93 22.63 -5.28
N THR A 78 2.85 21.84 -4.73
CA THR A 78 2.51 20.67 -3.90
C THR A 78 1.69 21.10 -2.68
N LEU A 79 2.11 22.16 -1.99
CA LEU A 79 1.38 22.71 -0.85
C LEU A 79 0.03 23.31 -1.26
N PHE A 80 -0.04 23.98 -2.42
CA PHE A 80 -1.28 24.53 -2.95
C PHE A 80 -2.35 23.45 -3.17
N TRP A 81 -1.97 22.31 -3.77
CA TRP A 81 -2.92 21.24 -4.07
C TRP A 81 -3.35 20.45 -2.82
N PHE A 82 -2.41 20.12 -1.93
CA PHE A 82 -2.63 19.15 -0.85
C PHE A 82 -2.69 19.76 0.56
N GLY A 83 -2.50 21.07 0.69
CA GLY A 83 -2.54 21.79 1.96
C GLY A 83 -1.18 21.89 2.67
N THR A 84 -1.17 22.60 3.80
CA THR A 84 0.04 23.01 4.54
C THR A 84 0.28 22.20 5.83
N ASN A 85 -0.19 20.95 5.90
CA ASN A 85 0.14 20.07 7.02
C ASN A 85 1.66 19.83 7.09
N VAL A 86 2.22 19.71 8.31
CA VAL A 86 3.64 19.40 8.55
C VAL A 86 4.12 18.22 7.71
N TYR A 87 3.34 17.14 7.61
CA TYR A 87 3.69 15.98 6.77
C TYR A 87 3.83 16.35 5.28
N MET A 88 2.96 17.24 4.78
CA MET A 88 3.01 17.72 3.40
C MET A 88 4.18 18.66 3.15
N ILE A 89 4.53 19.50 4.12
CA ILE A 89 5.71 20.36 4.06
C ILE A 89 6.96 19.49 3.94
N VAL A 90 7.11 18.49 4.80
CA VAL A 90 8.24 17.55 4.77
C VAL A 90 8.26 16.77 3.46
N ALA A 91 7.13 16.20 3.02
CA ALA A 91 7.06 15.45 1.78
C ALA A 91 7.38 16.31 0.54
N GLY A 92 6.89 17.55 0.51
CA GLY A 92 7.19 18.51 -0.56
C GLY A 92 8.66 18.90 -0.59
N LEU A 93 9.29 19.13 0.56
CA LEU A 93 10.74 19.41 0.65
C LEU A 93 11.56 18.21 0.18
N ILE A 94 11.19 17.00 0.60
CA ILE A 94 11.84 15.76 0.13
C ILE A 94 11.70 15.63 -1.39
N LEU A 95 10.49 15.81 -1.95
CA LEU A 95 10.30 15.75 -3.40
C LEU A 95 11.21 16.76 -4.13
N THR A 96 11.29 18.00 -3.63
CA THR A 96 12.14 19.07 -4.18
C THR A 96 13.62 18.69 -4.15
N LEU A 97 14.07 18.10 -3.05
CA LEU A 97 15.44 17.61 -2.89
C LEU A 97 15.74 16.44 -3.84
N PHE A 98 14.80 15.52 -4.06
CA PHE A 98 14.96 14.44 -5.05
C PHE A 98 14.95 14.96 -6.49
N LEU A 99 14.17 16.00 -6.81
CA LEU A 99 14.25 16.68 -8.12
C LEU A 99 15.63 17.27 -8.33
N PHE A 100 16.17 17.98 -7.34
CA PHE A 100 17.51 18.54 -7.38
C PHE A 100 18.60 17.47 -7.52
N PHE A 101 18.52 16.38 -6.75
CA PHE A 101 19.46 15.26 -6.86
C PHE A 101 19.39 14.55 -8.22
N SER A 102 18.19 14.40 -8.78
CA SER A 102 18.01 13.83 -10.10
C SER A 102 18.75 14.64 -11.17
N GLN A 103 18.79 15.98 -11.03
CA GLN A 103 19.59 16.87 -11.89
C GLN A 103 21.10 16.67 -11.70
N ILE A 104 21.57 16.58 -10.46
CA ILE A 104 22.99 16.35 -10.15
C ILE A 104 23.46 15.01 -10.72
N VAL A 105 22.68 13.95 -10.49
CA VAL A 105 22.97 12.60 -11.00
C VAL A 105 23.10 12.61 -12.52
N LEU A 106 22.16 13.26 -13.22
CA LEU A 106 22.23 13.34 -14.69
C LEU A 106 23.52 14.03 -15.16
N ARG A 107 23.86 15.18 -14.56
CA ARG A 107 25.06 15.94 -14.95
C ARG A 107 26.36 15.21 -14.63
N LYS A 108 26.38 14.41 -13.54
CA LYS A 108 27.52 13.57 -13.19
C LYS A 108 27.67 12.41 -14.16
N GLU A 109 26.58 11.70 -14.47
CA GLU A 109 26.58 10.63 -15.47
C GLU A 109 26.95 11.14 -16.87
N GLU A 110 26.48 12.33 -17.26
CA GLU A 110 26.83 12.92 -18.56
C GLU A 110 28.35 13.12 -18.69
N LYS A 111 29.02 13.57 -17.63
CA LYS A 111 30.48 13.75 -17.61
C LYS A 111 31.26 12.42 -17.65
N ASN A 112 30.68 11.36 -17.11
CA ASN A 112 31.34 10.04 -17.03
C ASN A 112 31.19 9.24 -18.33
N LEU A 113 30.29 9.64 -19.24
CA LEU A 113 30.04 8.92 -20.48
C LEU A 113 30.88 9.46 -21.63
N LEU A 114 31.71 8.58 -22.21
CA LEU A 114 32.45 8.87 -23.46
C LEU A 114 31.50 9.06 -24.66
N LYS A 115 30.36 8.36 -24.65
CA LYS A 115 29.32 8.44 -25.70
C LYS A 115 27.96 8.69 -25.08
N PHE A 116 27.24 9.69 -25.61
CA PHE A 116 25.89 10.01 -25.17
C PHE A 116 24.95 8.81 -25.36
N SER A 117 24.27 8.40 -24.29
CA SER A 117 23.23 7.36 -24.31
C SER A 117 21.99 7.86 -23.58
N PHE A 118 20.97 8.27 -24.35
CA PHE A 118 19.72 8.81 -23.81
C PHE A 118 19.05 7.85 -22.83
N SER A 119 18.98 6.56 -23.18
CA SER A 119 18.33 5.52 -22.35
C SER A 119 19.01 5.39 -20.98
N ARG A 120 20.34 5.23 -20.96
CA ARG A 120 21.12 5.07 -19.73
C ARG A 120 21.00 6.30 -18.82
N LEU A 121 21.14 7.49 -19.41
CA LEU A 121 21.04 8.75 -18.69
C LEU A 121 19.65 8.96 -18.10
N SER A 122 18.60 8.75 -18.91
CA SER A 122 17.22 8.92 -18.48
C SER A 122 16.82 7.92 -17.40
N HIS A 123 17.24 6.64 -17.52
CA HIS A 123 16.92 5.60 -16.55
C HIS A 123 17.38 5.97 -15.12
N LYS A 124 18.62 6.45 -14.97
CA LYS A 124 19.16 6.86 -13.66
C LYS A 124 18.47 8.08 -13.09
N THR A 125 18.11 9.03 -13.95
CA THR A 125 17.38 10.24 -13.55
C THR A 125 15.94 9.94 -13.14
N TYR A 126 15.24 9.07 -13.89
CA TYR A 126 13.90 8.59 -13.54
C TYR A 126 13.89 7.83 -12.21
N GLU A 127 14.89 6.99 -11.95
CA GLU A 127 14.97 6.22 -10.71
C GLU A 127 14.94 7.13 -9.45
N VAL A 128 15.70 8.23 -9.49
CA VAL A 128 15.73 9.23 -8.41
C VAL A 128 14.43 10.02 -8.35
N LEU A 129 13.93 10.50 -9.49
CA LEU A 129 12.67 11.25 -9.59
C LEU A 129 11.48 10.45 -9.02
N LEU A 130 11.32 9.20 -9.48
CA LEU A 130 10.24 8.32 -9.06
C LEU A 130 10.32 7.97 -7.58
N THR A 131 11.52 7.97 -6.98
CA THR A 131 11.67 7.78 -5.53
C THR A 131 11.08 8.96 -4.76
N GLY A 132 11.35 10.20 -5.19
CA GLY A 132 10.73 11.39 -4.60
C GLY A 132 9.21 11.39 -4.75
N VAL A 133 8.70 11.02 -5.93
CA VAL A 133 7.26 10.91 -6.21
C VAL A 133 6.62 9.80 -5.36
N ALA A 134 7.28 8.66 -5.20
CA ALA A 134 6.78 7.54 -4.39
C ALA A 134 6.63 7.94 -2.91
N ILE A 135 7.59 8.69 -2.36
CA ILE A 135 7.51 9.23 -0.99
C ILE A 135 6.31 10.18 -0.88
N LEU A 136 6.14 11.11 -1.82
CA LEU A 136 5.00 12.03 -1.82
C LEU A 136 3.66 11.27 -1.85
N ILE A 137 3.52 10.30 -2.76
CA ILE A 137 2.29 9.50 -2.87
C ILE A 137 2.06 8.70 -1.58
N ALA A 138 3.09 8.10 -0.98
CA ALA A 138 2.96 7.36 0.27
C ALA A 138 2.42 8.24 1.41
N VAL A 139 2.92 9.47 1.54
CA VAL A 139 2.42 10.44 2.52
C VAL A 139 0.98 10.86 2.19
N LEU A 140 0.65 11.07 0.90
CA LEU A 140 -0.70 11.43 0.49
C LEU A 140 -1.72 10.30 0.69
N LEU A 141 -1.33 9.05 0.48
CA LEU A 141 -2.16 7.88 0.78
C LEU A 141 -2.43 7.78 2.28
N PHE A 142 -1.40 8.04 3.10
CA PHE A 142 -1.55 8.13 4.55
C PHE A 142 -2.51 9.26 4.96
N LEU A 143 -2.40 10.45 4.36
CA LEU A 143 -3.28 11.58 4.67
C LEU A 143 -4.67 11.48 4.01
N SER A 144 -4.89 10.52 3.12
CA SER A 144 -6.15 10.41 2.38
C SER A 144 -7.27 9.93 3.31
N PRO A 145 -8.36 10.70 3.46
CA PRO A 145 -9.51 10.29 4.27
C PRO A 145 -10.22 9.07 3.66
N LYS A 146 -10.06 8.81 2.37
CA LYS A 146 -10.67 7.68 1.66
C LYS A 146 -10.05 6.33 2.05
N LEU A 147 -8.74 6.31 2.31
CA LEU A 147 -8.02 5.10 2.70
C LEU A 147 -8.14 4.81 4.20
N LEU A 148 -8.17 5.85 5.03
CA LEU A 148 -8.25 5.70 6.47
C LEU A 148 -9.66 5.91 7.04
N GLY A 149 -10.68 6.15 6.19
CA GLY A 149 -12.10 6.16 6.53
C GLY A 149 -12.54 7.13 7.63
N GLY A 150 -11.68 8.08 8.04
CA GLY A 150 -11.90 8.95 9.21
C GLY A 150 -11.91 8.22 10.57
N LYS A 151 -11.93 6.88 10.57
CA LYS A 151 -11.77 5.96 11.69
C LYS A 151 -10.94 4.81 11.17
N ILE A 152 -9.84 4.49 11.85
CA ILE A 152 -8.91 3.42 11.45
C ILE A 152 -9.60 2.08 11.68
N ASN A 153 -10.47 1.73 10.74
CA ASN A 153 -11.13 0.45 10.67
C ASN A 153 -10.30 -0.43 9.75
N LEU A 154 -9.93 -1.61 10.23
CA LEU A 154 -9.21 -2.60 9.43
C LEU A 154 -10.06 -2.94 8.19
N PRO A 155 -9.56 -2.81 6.95
CA PRO A 155 -10.36 -3.18 5.79
C PRO A 155 -10.82 -4.64 5.88
N ARG A 156 -12.12 -4.87 5.76
CA ARG A 156 -12.70 -6.22 5.93
C ARG A 156 -12.07 -7.29 5.03
N PRO A 157 -11.77 -7.04 3.74
CA PRO A 157 -11.09 -8.02 2.90
C PRO A 157 -9.69 -8.41 3.41
N LEU A 158 -8.99 -7.47 4.05
CA LEU A 158 -7.67 -7.74 4.62
C LEU A 158 -7.80 -8.61 5.88
N PHE A 159 -8.78 -8.34 6.74
CA PHE A 159 -9.09 -9.22 7.87
C PHE A 159 -9.46 -10.62 7.40
N ASP A 160 -10.34 -10.73 6.40
CA ASP A 160 -10.78 -12.01 5.85
C ASP A 160 -9.63 -12.81 5.23
N LEU A 161 -8.63 -12.14 4.66
CA LEU A 161 -7.41 -12.76 4.14
C LEU A 161 -6.58 -13.43 5.24
N PHE A 162 -6.46 -12.80 6.41
CA PHE A 162 -5.67 -13.34 7.53
C PHE A 162 -6.46 -14.25 8.47
N TRP A 163 -7.79 -14.19 8.41
CA TRP A 163 -8.69 -14.95 9.28
C TRP A 163 -8.40 -16.46 9.33
N PRO A 164 -8.15 -17.18 8.21
CA PRO A 164 -7.88 -18.62 8.27
C PRO A 164 -6.69 -18.99 9.15
N THR A 165 -5.66 -18.14 9.18
CA THR A 165 -4.48 -18.34 10.03
C THR A 165 -4.83 -18.13 11.50
N THR A 166 -5.58 -17.06 11.81
CA THR A 166 -6.06 -16.77 13.16
C THR A 166 -7.01 -17.85 13.67
N GLU A 167 -7.91 -18.33 12.82
CA GLU A 167 -8.87 -19.38 13.15
C GLU A 167 -8.17 -20.70 13.50
N ARG A 168 -7.16 -21.13 12.72
CA ARG A 168 -6.35 -22.30 13.05
C ARG A 168 -5.63 -22.17 14.39
N PHE A 169 -5.11 -20.97 14.67
CA PHE A 169 -4.47 -20.71 15.96
C PHE A 169 -5.48 -20.79 17.12
N LEU A 170 -6.65 -20.17 16.98
CA LEU A 170 -7.71 -20.20 17.99
C LEU A 170 -8.29 -21.61 18.18
N SER A 171 -8.49 -22.38 17.11
CA SER A 171 -8.98 -23.75 17.16
C SER A 171 -7.98 -24.70 17.84
N SER A 172 -6.68 -24.42 17.77
CA SER A 172 -5.67 -25.17 18.51
C SER A 172 -5.73 -24.96 20.03
N GLN A 173 -6.14 -23.77 20.47
CA GLN A 173 -6.29 -23.43 21.89
C GLN A 173 -7.67 -23.81 22.44
N THR A 174 -8.69 -23.78 21.57
CA THR A 174 -10.08 -24.08 21.90
C THR A 174 -10.63 -25.07 20.87
N PRO A 175 -10.48 -26.39 21.10
CA PRO A 175 -10.99 -27.41 20.20
C PRO A 175 -12.48 -27.19 19.88
N GLY A 176 -12.84 -27.26 18.59
CA GLY A 176 -14.21 -27.00 18.13
C GLY A 176 -14.54 -25.53 17.85
N PHE A 177 -13.63 -24.59 18.10
CA PHE A 177 -13.81 -23.21 17.68
C PHE A 177 -13.91 -23.09 16.15
N SER A 178 -14.88 -22.30 15.68
CA SER A 178 -14.99 -21.87 14.30
C SER A 178 -15.44 -20.41 14.23
N GLY A 179 -14.88 -19.65 13.30
CA GLY A 179 -15.28 -18.26 13.07
C GLY A 179 -16.73 -18.09 12.64
N ASP A 180 -17.31 -19.12 12.03
CA ASP A 180 -18.71 -19.11 11.59
C ASP A 180 -19.71 -19.45 12.70
N MET A 181 -19.22 -19.89 13.88
CA MET A 181 -20.09 -20.18 15.02
C MET A 181 -20.65 -18.89 15.63
N THR A 182 -21.84 -18.98 16.18
CA THR A 182 -22.49 -17.84 16.85
C THR A 182 -21.91 -17.60 18.24
N VAL A 183 -22.06 -16.38 18.77
CA VAL A 183 -21.63 -16.06 20.14
C VAL A 183 -22.23 -17.02 21.16
N ASP A 184 -23.50 -17.39 21.04
CA ASP A 184 -24.13 -18.36 21.95
C ASP A 184 -23.46 -19.73 21.88
N GLN A 185 -23.22 -20.23 20.66
CA GLN A 185 -22.55 -21.51 20.45
C GLN A 185 -21.14 -21.50 21.07
N PHE A 186 -20.42 -20.39 20.94
CA PHE A 186 -19.11 -20.21 21.56
C PHE A 186 -19.18 -20.22 23.10
N LEU A 187 -20.16 -19.55 23.70
CA LEU A 187 -20.36 -19.57 25.16
C LEU A 187 -20.70 -20.97 25.65
N ILE A 188 -21.54 -21.71 24.92
CA ILE A 188 -21.88 -23.10 25.23
C ILE A 188 -20.64 -23.98 25.12
N LEU A 189 -19.83 -23.80 24.08
CA LEU A 189 -18.57 -24.53 23.91
C LEU A 189 -17.62 -24.28 25.10
N GLN A 190 -17.49 -23.02 25.55
CA GLN A 190 -16.69 -22.65 26.71
C GLN A 190 -17.19 -23.32 28.01
N MET A 191 -18.51 -23.33 28.25
CA MET A 191 -19.11 -23.98 29.42
C MET A 191 -19.01 -25.51 29.35
N SER A 192 -19.01 -26.08 28.14
CA SER A 192 -19.02 -27.53 27.90
C SER A 192 -17.64 -28.11 27.64
N ARG A 193 -16.56 -27.35 27.86
CA ARG A 193 -15.20 -27.70 27.44
C ARG A 193 -14.77 -29.11 27.91
N GLU A 194 -15.09 -29.44 29.15
CA GLU A 194 -14.80 -30.76 29.73
C GLU A 194 -15.57 -31.91 29.07
N ASN A 195 -16.78 -31.65 28.56
CA ASN A 195 -17.57 -32.62 27.79
C ASN A 195 -17.10 -32.71 26.32
N VAL A 196 -16.66 -31.59 25.74
CA VAL A 196 -16.16 -31.55 24.36
C VAL A 196 -14.86 -32.35 24.23
N ASP A 197 -13.95 -32.23 25.20
CA ASP A 197 -12.69 -33.00 25.21
C ASP A 197 -12.98 -34.52 25.27
N LYS A 198 -13.93 -34.94 26.10
CA LYS A 198 -14.39 -36.34 26.17
C LYS A 198 -14.99 -36.81 24.84
N MET A 199 -15.78 -35.97 24.17
CA MET A 199 -16.35 -36.30 22.86
C MET A 199 -15.29 -36.39 21.76
N LEU A 200 -14.29 -35.50 21.79
CA LEU A 200 -13.16 -35.56 20.86
C LEU A 200 -12.37 -36.85 21.05
N GLU A 201 -12.06 -37.22 22.30
CA GLU A 201 -11.41 -38.50 22.61
C GLU A 201 -12.23 -39.70 22.14
N GLN A 202 -13.54 -39.69 22.37
CA GLN A 202 -14.42 -40.78 21.95
C GLN A 202 -14.51 -40.86 20.42
N TYR A 203 -14.60 -39.74 19.72
CA TYR A 203 -14.63 -39.69 18.26
C TYR A 203 -13.32 -40.22 17.66
N LEU A 204 -12.18 -39.80 18.20
CA LEU A 204 -10.86 -40.31 17.81
C LEU A 204 -10.69 -41.80 18.11
N LYS A 205 -11.18 -42.29 19.25
CA LYS A 205 -11.18 -43.73 19.58
C LYS A 205 -12.08 -44.54 18.64
N THR A 206 -13.23 -44.01 18.24
CA THR A 206 -14.21 -44.72 17.40
C THR A 206 -13.80 -44.76 15.93
N LYS A 207 -13.13 -43.71 15.43
CA LYS A 207 -12.62 -43.64 14.05
C LYS A 207 -11.18 -44.11 13.87
N SER A 208 -10.50 -44.54 14.94
CA SER A 208 -9.16 -45.15 14.88
C SER A 208 -9.16 -46.67 15.15
N PRO A 209 -9.91 -47.51 14.40
CA PRO A 209 -9.57 -48.92 14.30
C PRO A 209 -8.41 -49.05 13.30
N GLU A 210 -7.24 -49.44 13.79
CA GLU A 210 -6.13 -50.01 13.03
C GLU A 210 -5.81 -49.28 11.71
N GLN A 211 -5.21 -48.08 11.78
CA GLN A 211 -4.52 -47.55 10.60
C GLN A 211 -3.25 -48.38 10.36
N PRO A 212 -3.14 -49.16 9.26
CA PRO A 212 -1.87 -49.73 8.86
C PRO A 212 -0.89 -48.59 8.61
N SER A 213 0.36 -48.79 9.01
CA SER A 213 1.51 -47.88 8.93
C SER A 213 1.94 -47.56 7.49
N GLY A 214 0.99 -47.13 6.66
CA GLY A 214 1.17 -46.68 5.29
C GLY A 214 1.23 -45.15 5.19
N PRO A 215 1.70 -44.63 4.04
CA PRO A 215 1.91 -43.20 3.85
C PRO A 215 0.62 -42.39 4.03
N LEU A 216 0.72 -41.29 4.79
CA LEU A 216 -0.35 -40.34 5.10
C LEU A 216 -1.05 -39.86 3.81
N LEU A 217 -2.26 -40.36 3.58
CA LEU A 217 -3.12 -39.93 2.48
C LEU A 217 -3.76 -38.54 2.77
N PRO A 218 -4.08 -37.74 1.74
CA PRO A 218 -4.58 -36.36 1.86
C PRO A 218 -6.03 -36.21 2.34
N PHE A 219 -6.63 -37.23 2.98
CA PHE A 219 -8.06 -37.25 3.36
C PHE A 219 -8.38 -36.73 4.77
N GLN A 220 -7.41 -36.14 5.48
CA GLN A 220 -7.64 -35.56 6.83
C GLN A 220 -8.80 -34.53 6.86
N GLY A 221 -9.05 -33.81 5.77
CA GLY A 221 -10.07 -32.76 5.73
C GLY A 221 -11.53 -33.25 5.80
N GLN A 222 -11.84 -34.49 5.36
CA GLN A 222 -13.24 -34.98 5.40
C GLN A 222 -13.68 -35.35 6.82
N ILE A 223 -12.75 -35.86 7.63
CA ILE A 223 -13.03 -36.27 9.02
C ILE A 223 -13.30 -35.04 9.89
N GLU A 224 -12.56 -33.95 9.68
CA GLU A 224 -12.80 -32.68 10.36
C GLU A 224 -14.20 -32.14 10.04
N ILE A 225 -14.60 -32.10 8.75
CA ILE A 225 -15.89 -31.54 8.33
C ILE A 225 -17.08 -32.27 8.97
N GLU A 226 -17.04 -33.60 9.08
CA GLU A 226 -18.12 -34.37 9.73
C GLU A 226 -18.19 -34.10 11.23
N PHE A 227 -17.04 -34.06 11.91
CA PHE A 227 -16.98 -33.75 13.35
C PHE A 227 -17.57 -32.37 13.64
N TYR A 228 -17.22 -31.35 12.84
CA TYR A 228 -17.76 -30.00 13.02
C TYR A 228 -19.27 -29.92 12.84
N LYS A 229 -19.84 -30.68 11.89
CA LYS A 229 -21.30 -30.72 11.70
C LYS A 229 -22.01 -31.34 12.89
N GLU A 230 -21.49 -32.44 13.43
CA GLU A 230 -22.08 -33.10 14.59
C GLU A 230 -21.96 -32.22 15.84
N LEU A 231 -20.81 -31.58 16.06
CA LEU A 231 -20.59 -30.63 17.15
C LEU A 231 -21.58 -29.47 17.08
N GLN A 232 -21.79 -28.87 15.90
CA GLN A 232 -22.77 -27.79 15.71
C GLN A 232 -24.19 -28.21 16.07
N LYS A 233 -24.59 -29.43 15.68
CA LYS A 233 -25.91 -29.96 15.99
C LYS A 233 -26.11 -30.12 17.49
N GLN A 234 -25.13 -30.68 18.20
CA GLN A 234 -25.18 -30.82 19.65
C GLN A 234 -25.19 -29.48 20.38
N LEU A 235 -24.43 -28.49 19.90
CA LEU A 235 -24.46 -27.13 20.46
C LEU A 235 -25.85 -26.49 20.32
N GLU A 236 -26.53 -26.70 19.20
CA GLU A 236 -27.91 -26.21 18.99
C GLU A 236 -28.95 -26.93 19.88
N GLU A 237 -28.77 -28.23 20.12
CA GLU A 237 -29.62 -28.98 21.05
C GLU A 237 -29.39 -28.52 22.50
N THR A 238 -28.13 -28.34 22.89
CA THR A 238 -27.74 -27.87 24.23
C THR A 238 -28.21 -26.44 24.49
N LYS A 239 -28.18 -25.58 23.46
CA LYS A 239 -28.70 -24.21 23.52
C LYS A 239 -30.16 -24.14 23.96
N LYS A 240 -30.97 -25.14 23.62
CA LYS A 240 -32.39 -25.19 24.03
C LYS A 240 -32.57 -25.53 25.50
N GLN A 241 -31.58 -26.16 26.13
CA GLN A 241 -31.64 -26.61 27.52
C GLN A 241 -31.09 -25.56 28.51
N ILE A 242 -30.25 -24.64 28.05
CA ILE A 242 -29.62 -23.64 28.90
C ILE A 242 -30.58 -22.45 29.14
N PRO A 243 -30.79 -22.02 30.40
CA PRO A 243 -31.59 -20.85 30.70
C PRO A 243 -31.06 -19.59 29.99
N LYS A 244 -31.96 -18.78 29.41
CA LYS A 244 -31.62 -17.56 28.67
C LYS A 244 -30.82 -16.55 29.52
N GLU A 245 -31.07 -16.53 30.82
CA GLU A 245 -30.38 -15.68 31.80
C GLU A 245 -28.87 -15.97 31.85
N VAL A 246 -28.48 -17.25 31.78
CA VAL A 246 -27.07 -17.67 31.80
C VAL A 246 -26.38 -17.20 30.51
N LEU A 247 -27.04 -17.38 29.36
CA LEU A 247 -26.50 -16.90 28.07
C LEU A 247 -26.38 -15.38 28.04
N GLN A 248 -27.38 -14.65 28.57
CA GLN A 248 -27.32 -13.19 28.62
C GLN A 248 -26.15 -12.70 29.48
N LYS A 249 -25.94 -13.30 30.67
CA LYS A 249 -24.81 -12.96 31.53
C LYS A 249 -23.47 -13.26 30.84
N GLY A 250 -23.36 -14.40 30.16
CA GLY A 250 -22.16 -14.74 29.38
C GLY A 250 -21.87 -13.75 28.25
N ARG A 251 -22.91 -13.26 27.56
CA ARG A 251 -22.78 -12.21 26.53
C ARG A 251 -22.31 -10.88 27.12
N GLU A 252 -22.84 -10.49 28.27
CA GLU A 252 -22.45 -9.25 28.96
C GLU A 252 -20.99 -9.32 29.44
N GLU A 253 -20.58 -10.45 30.02
CA GLU A 253 -19.19 -10.70 30.43
C GLU A 253 -18.23 -10.69 29.23
N LEU A 254 -18.63 -11.31 28.11
CA LEU A 254 -17.86 -11.34 26.89
C LEU A 254 -17.71 -9.93 26.27
N ALA A 255 -18.81 -9.19 26.15
CA ALA A 255 -18.79 -7.80 25.68
C ALA A 255 -17.91 -6.91 26.57
N LYS A 256 -18.00 -7.06 27.89
CA LYS A 256 -17.18 -6.33 28.87
C LYS A 256 -15.69 -6.68 28.74
N THR A 257 -15.37 -7.97 28.62
CA THR A 257 -13.99 -8.47 28.48
C THR A 257 -13.33 -7.90 27.24
N PHE A 258 -14.07 -7.85 26.14
CA PHE A 258 -13.58 -7.36 24.86
C PHE A 258 -13.78 -5.85 24.62
N GLN A 259 -14.36 -5.13 25.59
CA GLN A 259 -14.66 -3.69 25.50
C GLN A 259 -15.50 -3.36 24.25
N ILE A 260 -16.51 -4.19 23.98
CA ILE A 260 -17.47 -3.96 22.91
C ILE A 260 -18.61 -3.13 23.50
N ASP A 261 -18.79 -1.90 22.99
CA ASP A 261 -19.81 -0.96 23.48
C ASP A 261 -21.26 -1.36 23.15
N LYS A 262 -21.44 -2.41 22.34
CA LYS A 262 -22.75 -2.90 21.89
C LYS A 262 -23.16 -4.14 22.67
N THR A 263 -24.45 -4.23 22.97
CA THR A 263 -25.08 -5.46 23.49
C THR A 263 -25.09 -6.56 22.41
N LEU A 264 -24.48 -7.70 22.72
CA LEU A 264 -24.44 -8.87 21.84
C LEU A 264 -25.80 -9.59 21.84
N LYS A 265 -26.33 -9.89 20.66
CA LYS A 265 -27.63 -10.57 20.47
C LYS A 265 -27.53 -12.09 20.58
N GLY A 266 -26.33 -12.64 20.42
CA GLY A 266 -26.03 -14.07 20.50
C GLY A 266 -26.01 -14.78 19.15
N ASN A 267 -26.56 -14.18 18.10
CA ASN A 267 -26.59 -14.72 16.73
C ASN A 267 -25.49 -14.17 15.82
N GLU A 268 -24.69 -13.22 16.31
CA GLU A 268 -23.52 -12.72 15.60
C GLU A 268 -22.48 -13.82 15.48
N LYS A 269 -21.75 -13.84 14.35
CA LYS A 269 -20.65 -14.77 14.15
C LYS A 269 -19.44 -14.35 14.98
N MET A 270 -18.72 -15.31 15.55
CA MET A 270 -17.50 -15.03 16.30
C MET A 270 -16.46 -14.30 15.45
N LYS A 271 -16.37 -14.61 14.15
CA LYS A 271 -15.51 -13.88 13.20
C LYS A 271 -15.80 -12.37 13.16
N ASP A 272 -17.08 -11.99 13.21
CA ASP A 272 -17.50 -10.58 13.21
C ASP A 272 -17.16 -9.91 14.54
N ILE A 273 -17.36 -10.62 15.65
CA ILE A 273 -16.96 -10.14 16.97
C ILE A 273 -15.45 -9.91 17.02
N PHE A 274 -14.64 -10.88 16.58
CA PHE A 274 -13.19 -10.73 16.52
C PHE A 274 -12.76 -9.56 15.63
N TYR A 275 -13.43 -9.35 14.49
CA TYR A 275 -13.17 -8.18 13.65
C TYR A 275 -13.44 -6.86 14.41
N GLU A 276 -14.56 -6.75 15.12
CA GLU A 276 -14.86 -5.57 15.95
C GLU A 276 -13.82 -5.38 17.06
N VAL A 277 -13.46 -6.46 17.76
CA VAL A 277 -12.45 -6.43 18.84
C VAL A 277 -11.10 -5.99 18.34
N VAL A 278 -10.62 -6.57 17.23
CA VAL A 278 -9.36 -6.19 16.61
C VAL A 278 -9.42 -4.72 16.18
N THR A 279 -10.55 -4.28 15.62
CA THR A 279 -10.75 -2.88 15.23
C THR A 279 -10.71 -1.94 16.43
N VAL A 280 -11.36 -2.28 17.55
CA VAL A 280 -11.33 -1.50 18.79
C VAL A 280 -9.94 -1.48 19.41
N MET A 281 -9.23 -2.62 19.45
CA MET A 281 -7.86 -2.68 19.93
C MET A 281 -6.90 -1.85 19.07
N ILE A 282 -7.05 -1.91 17.75
CA ILE A 282 -6.31 -1.04 16.83
C ILE A 282 -6.65 0.41 17.14
N ALA A 283 -7.92 0.81 17.19
CA ALA A 283 -8.31 2.19 17.47
C ALA A 283 -7.76 2.71 18.81
N LYS A 284 -7.79 1.88 19.86
CA LYS A 284 -7.30 2.21 21.21
C LYS A 284 -5.78 2.34 21.24
N ASN A 285 -5.07 1.39 20.64
CA ASN A 285 -3.61 1.40 20.61
C ASN A 285 -3.05 2.42 19.61
N VAL A 286 -3.78 2.74 18.55
CA VAL A 286 -3.36 3.72 17.55
C VAL A 286 -3.25 5.11 18.16
N LYS A 287 -3.96 5.48 19.24
CA LYS A 287 -3.67 6.75 19.95
C LYS A 287 -2.23 6.82 20.50
N SER A 288 -1.67 5.70 20.95
CA SER A 288 -0.28 5.62 21.44
C SER A 288 0.70 5.38 20.29
N TRP A 289 0.29 4.64 19.27
CA TRP A 289 1.06 4.33 18.08
C TRP A 289 0.90 5.34 16.95
N GLU A 290 0.20 6.45 17.19
CA GLU A 290 -0.21 7.37 16.11
C GLU A 290 1.00 7.90 15.36
N LYS A 291 2.12 8.12 16.04
CA LYS A 291 3.36 8.57 15.39
C LYS A 291 4.17 7.41 14.77
N LEU A 292 4.35 6.30 15.49
CA LEU A 292 5.17 5.17 15.02
C LEU A 292 4.48 4.34 13.93
N GLY A 293 3.19 4.05 14.11
CA GLY A 293 2.34 3.39 13.12
C GLY A 293 2.18 4.21 11.85
N THR A 294 2.10 5.54 11.95
CA THR A 294 2.10 6.44 10.79
C THR A 294 3.37 6.29 9.95
N ILE A 295 4.54 6.34 10.59
CA ILE A 295 5.81 6.18 9.88
C ILE A 295 5.91 4.79 9.26
N GLY A 296 5.53 3.73 10.01
CA GLY A 296 5.51 2.36 9.49
C GLY A 296 4.58 2.18 8.29
N LEU A 297 3.38 2.76 8.33
CA LEU A 297 2.41 2.67 7.24
C LEU A 297 2.84 3.47 6.01
N ILE A 298 3.41 4.67 6.20
CA ILE A 298 4.05 5.44 5.11
C ILE A 298 5.18 4.62 4.48
N LEU A 299 6.00 3.94 5.28
CA LEU A 299 7.08 3.10 4.78
C LEU A 299 6.56 1.91 3.98
N ILE A 300 5.50 1.24 4.46
CA ILE A 300 4.85 0.14 3.73
C ILE A 300 4.31 0.63 2.38
N PHE A 301 3.57 1.74 2.36
CA PHE A 301 3.07 2.33 1.11
C PHE A 301 4.21 2.74 0.18
N PHE A 302 5.27 3.35 0.71
CA PHE A 302 6.44 3.69 -0.06
C PHE A 302 7.05 2.44 -0.73
N MET A 303 7.22 1.34 0.00
CA MET A 303 7.76 0.10 -0.56
C MET A 303 6.85 -0.47 -1.66
N LEU A 304 5.54 -0.47 -1.47
CA LEU A 304 4.58 -0.91 -2.48
C LEU A 304 4.67 -0.06 -3.76
N ILE A 305 4.65 1.27 -3.61
CA ILE A 305 4.75 2.20 -4.75
C ILE A 305 6.12 2.09 -5.42
N LYS A 306 7.19 1.90 -4.65
CA LYS A 306 8.56 1.76 -5.17
C LYS A 306 8.71 0.51 -6.03
N THR A 307 8.11 -0.62 -5.64
CA THR A 307 8.08 -1.83 -6.46
C THR A 307 7.38 -1.59 -7.80
N VAL A 308 6.20 -0.95 -7.76
CA VAL A 308 5.47 -0.57 -8.98
C VAL A 308 6.26 0.44 -9.83
N SER A 309 7.02 1.32 -9.21
CA SER A 309 7.84 2.34 -9.89
C SER A 309 8.91 1.74 -10.81
N ILE A 310 9.36 0.50 -10.56
CA ILE A 310 10.31 -0.20 -11.45
C ILE A 310 9.68 -0.38 -12.84
N PHE A 311 8.43 -0.82 -12.91
CA PHE A 311 7.70 -0.98 -14.18
C PHE A 311 7.45 0.38 -14.85
N PHE A 312 7.06 1.38 -14.06
CA PHE A 312 6.88 2.75 -14.56
C PHE A 312 8.16 3.33 -15.17
N ASN A 313 9.33 3.01 -14.64
CA ASN A 313 10.61 3.47 -15.19
C ASN A 313 10.82 2.97 -16.63
N TYR A 314 10.47 1.72 -16.93
CA TYR A 314 10.56 1.19 -18.30
C TYR A 314 9.57 1.86 -19.26
N ILE A 315 8.33 2.08 -18.80
CA ILE A 315 7.30 2.79 -19.59
C ILE A 315 7.75 4.22 -19.88
N LEU A 316 8.27 4.93 -18.87
CA LEU A 316 8.84 6.27 -19.02
C LEU A 316 9.96 6.27 -20.05
N LEU A 317 10.90 5.35 -19.95
CA LEU A 317 12.03 5.26 -20.87
C LEU A 317 11.56 5.11 -22.33
N LEU A 318 10.56 4.26 -22.57
CA LEU A 318 9.96 4.07 -23.89
C LEU A 318 9.29 5.35 -24.41
N ILE A 319 8.42 5.98 -23.60
CA ILE A 319 7.70 7.20 -23.99
C ILE A 319 8.68 8.35 -24.25
N SER A 320 9.65 8.55 -23.37
CA SER A 320 10.62 9.63 -23.49
C SER A 320 11.56 9.40 -24.66
N TRP A 321 11.88 8.15 -25.01
CA TRP A 321 12.64 7.84 -26.22
C TRP A 321 11.85 8.18 -27.51
N LEU A 322 10.55 7.90 -27.54
CA LEU A 322 9.69 8.29 -28.66
C LEU A 322 9.63 9.82 -28.80
N ILE A 323 9.41 10.55 -27.71
CA ILE A 323 9.39 12.02 -27.73
C ILE A 323 10.77 12.59 -28.10
N PHE A 324 11.85 11.96 -27.63
CA PHE A 324 13.21 12.35 -28.01
C PHE A 324 13.43 12.23 -29.52
N LYS A 325 12.96 11.16 -30.16
CA LYS A 325 13.01 11.01 -31.63
C LYS A 325 12.27 12.14 -32.35
N ILE A 326 11.09 12.53 -31.85
CA ILE A 326 10.31 13.65 -32.41
C ILE A 326 11.09 14.97 -32.26
N PHE A 327 11.67 15.22 -31.09
CA PHE A 327 12.49 16.41 -30.83
C PHE A 327 13.78 16.43 -31.66
N PHE A 328 14.35 15.27 -31.97
CA PHE A 328 15.49 15.17 -32.86
C PHE A 328 15.10 15.47 -34.32
N ALA A 329 14.00 14.88 -34.81
CA ALA A 329 13.48 15.11 -36.15
C ALA A 329 13.13 16.59 -36.41
N THR A 330 12.57 17.27 -35.40
CA THR A 330 12.24 18.71 -35.44
C THR A 330 13.46 19.63 -35.24
N LYS A 331 14.68 19.09 -35.15
CA LYS A 331 15.93 19.84 -34.89
C LYS A 331 15.88 20.64 -33.58
N PHE A 332 15.07 20.20 -32.61
CA PHE A 332 15.02 20.82 -31.29
C PHE A 332 16.36 20.64 -30.56
N PHE A 333 16.95 19.44 -30.67
CA PHE A 333 18.29 19.09 -30.17
C PHE A 333 19.29 18.93 -31.32
N LYS A 334 20.56 19.27 -31.05
CA LYS A 334 21.69 19.02 -31.95
C LYS A 334 22.73 18.19 -31.20
N LEU A 335 23.03 16.99 -31.71
CA LEU A 335 24.16 16.21 -31.22
C LEU A 335 25.45 16.81 -31.77
N VAL A 336 26.38 17.15 -30.89
CA VAL A 336 27.70 17.67 -31.25
C VAL A 336 28.73 16.66 -30.75
N THR A 337 29.50 16.10 -31.67
CA THR A 337 30.63 15.24 -31.34
C THR A 337 31.81 16.13 -30.97
N ILE A 338 32.31 15.98 -29.74
CA ILE A 338 33.50 16.69 -29.26
C ILE A 338 34.62 15.64 -29.23
N LYS A 339 35.73 15.88 -29.95
CA LYS A 339 36.94 15.05 -29.81
C LYS A 339 37.56 15.40 -28.45
N VAL A 340 37.72 14.40 -27.59
CA VAL A 340 38.37 14.55 -26.29
C VAL A 340 39.67 13.77 -26.37
N ASP A 341 40.81 14.45 -26.23
CA ASP A 341 42.10 13.80 -26.09
C ASP A 341 42.13 13.11 -24.73
N LYS A 342 42.31 11.79 -24.74
CA LYS A 342 42.30 10.96 -23.53
C LYS A 342 43.76 10.68 -23.15
N GLU A 343 44.19 11.19 -22.01
CA GLU A 343 45.47 10.82 -21.42
C GLU A 343 45.36 9.38 -20.90
N GLU A 344 46.20 8.49 -21.41
CA GLU A 344 46.31 7.12 -20.93
C GLU A 344 47.59 6.98 -20.11
N LEU A 345 47.44 6.54 -18.85
CA LEU A 345 48.56 6.12 -18.02
C LEU A 345 49.03 4.75 -18.52
N THR A 346 50.06 4.77 -19.37
CA THR A 346 50.84 3.58 -19.70
C THR A 346 51.86 3.34 -18.59
N ILE A 347 51.83 2.14 -17.99
CA ILE A 347 52.83 1.66 -17.02
C ILE A 347 54.02 1.08 -17.78
#